data_AF-A0A9D9M0V3-F1
#
_entry.id   AF-A0A9D9M0V3-F1
#
_cell.length_a   1.000
_cell.length_b   1.000
_cell.length_c   1.000
_cell.angle_alpha   90.00
_cell.angle_beta   90.00
_cell.angle_gamma   90.00
#
_symmetry.space_group_name_H-M   'P 1'
#
loop_
_entity.id
_entity.type
_entity.pdbx_description
1 polymer ?
#
loop_
_entity_poly.entity_id
_entity_poly.type
_entity_poly.pdbx_seq_one_letter_code
_entity_poly.pdbx_strand_id
1 'polypeptide(L)'
;MKKVVLMILIVFISLSIYAKGYRDVTLTLNHSRRIDNRITIQFEEKEISIKITITNVYDEIVKTENRECDQAFFDTLFDDLTNLSIVDIVTPTIPVVGGDGYTVSITFGPPGSSVCLSAWSPDMKTEQRKLTEYYEIVKRIFEYVEMTDWIS
;
A
#
# COMPACT_ATOMS: atom_id res chain seq x y z
N MET A 1 27.07 39.62 0.84
CA MET A 1 25.61 39.37 0.88
C MET A 1 25.14 38.37 -0.18
N LYS A 2 25.48 38.53 -1.47
CA LYS A 2 25.08 37.59 -2.54
C LYS A 2 25.44 36.10 -2.28
N LYS A 3 26.61 35.83 -1.68
CA LYS A 3 27.05 34.46 -1.35
C LYS A 3 26.26 33.80 -0.20
N VAL A 4 25.74 34.60 0.74
CA VAL A 4 24.96 34.11 1.89
C VAL A 4 23.56 33.72 1.44
N VAL A 5 22.95 34.52 0.56
CA VAL A 5 21.63 34.22 -0.05
C VAL A 5 21.70 32.93 -0.87
N LEU A 6 22.79 32.70 -1.60
CA LEU A 6 22.98 31.47 -2.38
C LEU A 6 23.10 30.22 -1.48
N MET A 7 23.82 30.29 -0.36
CA MET A 7 23.92 29.18 0.59
C MET A 7 22.55 28.86 1.23
N ILE A 8 21.77 29.87 1.60
CA ILE A 8 20.43 29.66 2.16
C ILE A 8 19.53 28.98 1.13
N LEU A 9 19.60 29.39 -0.13
CA LEU A 9 18.81 28.78 -1.21
C LEU A 9 19.17 27.30 -1.44
N ILE A 10 20.46 26.96 -1.43
CA ILE A 10 20.94 25.58 -1.59
C ILE A 10 20.48 24.70 -0.43
N VAL A 11 20.53 25.22 0.81
CA VAL A 11 20.05 24.51 2.01
C VAL A 11 18.53 24.30 1.97
N PHE A 12 17.76 25.28 1.47
CA PHE A 12 16.32 25.12 1.31
C PHE A 12 15.95 24.09 0.24
N ILE A 13 16.66 24.08 -0.90
CA ILE A 13 16.43 23.10 -1.98
C ILE A 13 16.75 21.68 -1.50
N SER A 14 17.86 21.49 -0.78
CA SER A 14 18.24 20.17 -0.26
C SER A 14 17.30 19.68 0.84
N LEU A 15 16.74 20.58 1.66
CA LEU A 15 15.69 20.23 2.62
C LEU A 15 14.38 19.83 1.93
N SER A 16 13.97 20.48 0.84
CA SER A 16 12.77 20.09 0.09
C SER A 16 12.91 18.73 -0.63
N ILE A 17 14.11 18.35 -1.06
CA ILE A 17 14.37 17.00 -1.61
C ILE A 17 14.30 15.94 -0.52
N TYR A 18 14.78 16.25 0.70
CA TYR A 18 14.64 15.36 1.87
C TYR A 18 13.21 15.31 2.44
N ALA A 19 12.40 16.34 2.21
CA ALA A 19 11.07 16.48 2.81
C ALA A 19 9.97 15.66 2.11
N LYS A 20 10.23 15.02 0.97
CA LYS A 20 9.29 14.02 0.44
C LYS A 20 9.20 12.76 1.31
N GLY A 21 10.11 12.61 2.28
CA GLY A 21 10.09 11.50 3.23
C GLY A 21 10.42 10.17 2.56
N TYR A 22 10.77 9.17 3.37
CA TYR A 22 10.88 7.81 2.87
C TYR A 22 9.46 7.27 2.61
N ARG A 23 9.20 6.86 1.36
CA ARG A 23 7.90 6.38 0.89
C ARG A 23 7.99 4.88 0.68
N ASP A 24 7.34 4.11 1.53
CA ASP A 24 7.10 2.69 1.28
C ASP A 24 5.59 2.43 1.22
N VAL A 25 5.19 1.48 0.38
CA VAL A 25 3.82 0.99 0.31
C VAL A 25 3.84 -0.53 0.37
N THR A 26 3.14 -1.10 1.34
CA THR A 26 3.01 -2.55 1.50
C THR A 26 1.53 -2.92 1.46
N LEU A 27 1.15 -3.69 0.44
CA LEU A 27 -0.15 -4.33 0.37
C LEU A 27 -0.04 -5.77 0.88
N THR A 28 -0.98 -6.19 1.72
CA THR A 28 -1.11 -7.56 2.20
C THR A 28 -2.52 -8.08 1.93
N LEU A 29 -2.63 -9.20 1.22
CA LEU A 29 -3.88 -9.93 1.00
C LEU A 29 -3.85 -11.22 1.82
N ASN A 30 -4.92 -11.45 2.58
CA ASN A 30 -5.14 -12.67 3.35
C ASN A 30 -6.54 -13.22 3.07
N HIS A 31 -6.67 -14.48 2.65
CA HIS A 31 -7.95 -15.08 2.28
C HIS A 31 -8.42 -16.07 3.36
N SER A 32 -9.71 -16.03 3.73
CA SER A 32 -10.29 -16.86 4.80
C SER A 32 -10.44 -18.36 4.47
N ARG A 33 -10.52 -18.75 3.17
CA ARG A 33 -10.67 -20.15 2.72
C ARG A 33 -9.58 -20.65 1.78
N ARG A 34 -8.85 -19.79 1.04
CA ARG A 34 -7.62 -20.22 0.35
C ARG A 34 -6.53 -20.36 1.41
N ILE A 35 -6.57 -21.51 2.09
CA ILE A 35 -5.65 -21.99 3.14
C ILE A 35 -4.19 -22.04 2.69
N ASP A 36 -3.84 -21.63 1.47
CA ASP A 36 -2.47 -21.86 1.01
C ASP A 36 -1.58 -20.64 1.04
N ASN A 37 -2.05 -19.39 0.93
CA ASN A 37 -1.12 -18.27 0.74
C ASN A 37 -1.61 -16.87 1.19
N ARG A 38 -0.80 -16.15 1.97
CA ARG A 38 -0.79 -14.69 2.16
C ARG A 38 0.11 -14.07 1.09
N ILE A 39 -0.37 -13.02 0.44
CA ILE A 39 0.41 -12.25 -0.54
C ILE A 39 0.80 -10.91 0.07
N THR A 40 2.08 -10.58 -0.03
CA THR A 40 2.63 -9.27 0.33
C THR A 40 3.25 -8.65 -0.91
N ILE A 41 2.79 -7.47 -1.32
CA ILE A 41 3.38 -6.66 -2.40
C ILE A 41 3.97 -5.43 -1.74
N GLN A 42 5.28 -5.26 -1.81
CA GLN A 42 6.01 -4.16 -1.20
C GLN A 42 6.66 -3.32 -2.29
N PHE A 43 6.36 -2.02 -2.29
CA PHE A 43 7.00 -1.01 -3.12
C PHE A 43 8.04 -0.29 -2.27
N GLU A 44 9.30 -0.30 -2.71
CA GLU A 44 10.43 0.30 -1.99
C GLU A 44 10.99 1.48 -2.78
N GLU A 45 10.91 2.70 -2.23
CA GLU A 45 11.40 3.91 -2.91
C GLU A 45 12.91 3.88 -3.15
N LYS A 46 13.66 3.27 -2.23
CA LYS A 46 15.13 3.29 -2.26
C LYS A 46 15.69 2.66 -3.54
N GLU A 47 15.04 1.62 -4.02
CA GLU A 47 15.46 0.87 -5.21
C GLU A 47 14.45 1.00 -6.37
N ILE A 48 13.35 1.72 -6.16
CA ILE A 48 12.19 1.80 -7.07
C ILE A 48 11.84 0.39 -7.56
N SER A 49 11.59 -0.48 -6.59
CA SER A 49 11.40 -1.91 -6.82
C SER A 49 10.10 -2.39 -6.20
N ILE A 50 9.62 -3.51 -6.72
CA ILE A 50 8.47 -4.23 -6.19
C ILE A 50 8.93 -5.60 -5.74
N LYS A 51 8.68 -5.92 -4.49
CA LYS A 51 8.88 -7.25 -3.92
C LYS A 51 7.53 -7.90 -3.66
N ILE A 52 7.27 -8.99 -4.36
CA ILE A 52 6.07 -9.82 -4.19
C ILE A 52 6.49 -11.06 -3.42
N THR A 53 5.91 -11.25 -2.24
CA THR A 53 6.15 -12.40 -1.37
C THR A 53 4.86 -13.18 -1.17
N ILE A 54 4.90 -14.49 -1.43
CA ILE A 54 3.79 -15.39 -1.19
C ILE A 54 4.21 -16.30 -0.04
N THR A 55 3.49 -16.25 1.09
CA THR A 55 3.75 -17.09 2.27
C THR A 55 2.60 -18.03 2.54
N ASN A 56 2.87 -19.28 2.92
CA ASN A 56 1.82 -20.22 3.27
C ASN A 56 1.22 -19.97 4.67
N VAL A 57 0.26 -20.80 5.08
CA VAL A 57 -0.37 -20.73 6.41
C VAL A 57 0.57 -21.00 7.58
N TYR A 58 1.76 -21.55 7.33
CA TYR A 58 2.80 -21.74 8.33
C TYR A 58 3.82 -20.59 8.33
N ASP A 59 3.50 -19.46 7.67
CA ASP A 59 4.37 -18.31 7.46
C ASP A 59 5.66 -18.64 6.67
N GLU A 60 5.69 -19.76 5.95
CA GLU A 60 6.84 -20.12 5.11
C GLU A 60 6.74 -19.43 3.75
N ILE A 61 7.87 -18.89 3.27
CA ILE A 61 7.94 -18.25 1.95
C ILE A 61 7.86 -19.33 0.87
N VAL A 62 6.77 -19.33 0.12
CA VAL A 62 6.54 -20.21 -1.04
C VAL A 62 7.19 -19.62 -2.29
N LYS A 63 7.06 -18.31 -2.46
CA LYS A 63 7.62 -17.59 -3.61
C LYS A 63 8.04 -16.19 -3.21
N THR A 64 9.17 -15.73 -3.75
CA THR A 64 9.56 -14.31 -3.74
C THR A 64 9.92 -13.91 -5.15
N GLU A 65 9.44 -12.76 -5.58
CA GLU A 65 9.72 -12.18 -6.88
C GLU A 65 10.05 -10.70 -6.72
N ASN A 66 11.12 -10.24 -7.34
CA ASN A 66 11.49 -8.83 -7.36
C ASN A 66 11.33 -8.31 -8.79
N ARG A 67 10.71 -7.14 -8.93
CA ARG A 67 10.50 -6.46 -10.21
C ARG A 67 10.95 -5.01 -10.09
N GLU A 68 11.28 -4.40 -11.22
CA GLU A 68 11.42 -2.96 -11.31
C GLU A 68 10.03 -2.31 -11.19
N CYS A 69 9.96 -1.18 -10.51
CA CYS A 69 8.75 -0.37 -10.45
C CYS A 69 8.87 0.81 -11.43
N ASP A 70 7.78 1.19 -12.07
CA ASP A 70 7.68 2.48 -12.72
C ASP A 70 7.54 3.56 -11.64
N GLN A 71 8.45 4.54 -11.65
CA GLN A 71 8.45 5.62 -10.67
C GLN A 71 7.18 6.48 -10.76
N ALA A 72 6.65 6.74 -11.95
CA ALA A 72 5.43 7.53 -12.12
C ALA A 72 4.20 6.79 -11.57
N PHE A 73 4.17 5.46 -11.73
CA PHE A 73 3.14 4.64 -11.08
C PHE A 73 3.24 4.74 -9.55
N PHE A 74 4.46 4.59 -9.01
CA PHE A 74 4.67 4.65 -7.57
C PHE A 74 4.34 6.01 -6.96
N ASP A 75 4.74 7.09 -7.63
CA ASP A 75 4.42 8.46 -7.23
C ASP A 75 2.90 8.67 -7.19
N THR A 76 2.20 8.24 -8.24
CA THR A 76 0.72 8.34 -8.32
C THR A 76 0.06 7.51 -7.22
N LEU A 77 0.52 6.27 -7.02
CA LEU A 77 -0.02 5.38 -5.98
C LEU A 77 0.12 5.99 -4.59
N PHE A 78 1.28 6.55 -4.27
CA PHE A 78 1.53 7.15 -2.96
C PHE A 78 0.68 8.40 -2.73
N ASP A 79 0.51 9.23 -3.76
CA ASP A 79 -0.34 10.42 -3.72
C ASP A 79 -1.82 10.02 -3.53
N ASP A 80 -2.31 9.01 -4.25
CA ASP A 80 -3.67 8.49 -4.12
C ASP A 80 -3.95 7.99 -2.69
N LEU A 81 -3.00 7.24 -2.10
CA LEU A 81 -3.11 6.74 -0.73
C LEU A 81 -3.12 7.87 0.31
N THR A 82 -2.30 8.90 0.10
CA THR A 82 -2.21 10.05 1.01
C THR A 82 -3.45 10.94 0.95
N ASN A 83 -4.09 11.02 -0.21
CA ASN A 83 -5.30 11.81 -0.44
C ASN A 83 -6.60 11.04 -0.10
N LEU A 84 -6.51 9.74 0.16
CA LEU A 84 -7.66 8.91 0.48
C LEU A 84 -8.39 9.45 1.72
N SER A 85 -9.71 9.61 1.63
CA SER A 85 -10.51 10.08 2.77
C SER A 85 -10.67 8.96 3.81
N ILE A 86 -9.79 8.93 4.80
CA ILE A 86 -9.67 7.82 5.75
C ILE A 86 -10.74 7.86 6.87
N VAL A 87 -11.51 8.94 6.99
CA VAL A 87 -12.44 9.18 8.12
C VAL A 87 -13.46 8.04 8.30
N ASP A 88 -13.82 7.35 7.23
CA ASP A 88 -14.76 6.22 7.27
C ASP A 88 -14.08 4.83 7.31
N ILE A 89 -12.77 4.75 7.02
CA ILE A 89 -11.98 3.51 6.95
C ILE A 89 -11.36 3.14 8.31
N VAL A 90 -11.06 4.13 9.16
CA VAL A 90 -10.46 3.93 10.51
C VAL A 90 -11.45 3.37 11.55
N THR A 91 -12.71 3.13 11.18
CA THR A 91 -13.65 2.55 12.15
C THR A 91 -13.16 1.16 12.55
N PRO A 92 -12.83 0.91 13.84
CA PRO A 92 -12.41 -0.41 14.28
C PRO A 92 -13.50 -1.38 13.87
N THR A 93 -13.11 -2.32 13.02
CA THR A 93 -14.01 -3.32 12.45
C THR A 93 -14.74 -3.99 13.59
N ILE A 94 -16.06 -3.80 13.63
CA ILE A 94 -16.96 -4.71 14.35
C ILE A 94 -16.53 -6.11 13.89
N PRO A 95 -16.26 -7.07 14.80
CA PRO A 95 -15.90 -8.41 14.39
C PRO A 95 -17.05 -8.98 13.55
N VAL A 96 -16.89 -8.95 12.23
CA VAL A 96 -17.85 -9.53 11.31
C VAL A 96 -17.61 -11.02 11.34
N VAL A 97 -18.39 -11.72 12.16
CA VAL A 97 -18.40 -13.17 12.21
C VAL A 97 -19.30 -13.66 11.07
N GLY A 98 -18.69 -14.28 10.05
CA GLY A 98 -19.38 -15.15 9.10
C GLY A 98 -19.33 -14.69 7.65
N GLY A 99 -18.44 -15.29 6.86
CA GLY A 99 -18.44 -15.24 5.39
C GLY A 99 -17.11 -15.67 4.76
N ASP A 100 -17.18 -16.27 3.57
CA ASP A 100 -16.00 -16.52 2.72
C ASP A 100 -15.50 -15.20 2.15
N GLY A 101 -14.23 -14.84 2.36
CA GLY A 101 -13.70 -13.64 1.73
C GLY A 101 -12.23 -13.39 2.08
N TYR A 102 -11.80 -12.15 1.91
CA TYR A 102 -10.41 -11.76 2.02
C TYR A 102 -10.24 -10.43 2.74
N THR A 103 -9.18 -10.33 3.52
CA THR A 103 -8.70 -9.07 4.08
C THR A 103 -7.63 -8.50 3.16
N VAL A 104 -7.80 -7.25 2.76
CA VAL A 104 -6.70 -6.46 2.18
C VAL A 104 -6.27 -5.44 3.20
N SER A 105 -4.97 -5.29 3.37
CA SER A 105 -4.36 -4.24 4.18
C SER A 105 -3.34 -3.49 3.33
N ILE A 106 -3.36 -2.16 3.37
CA ILE A 106 -2.33 -1.31 2.77
C ILE A 106 -1.68 -0.52 3.89
N THR A 107 -0.37 -0.65 4.03
CA THR A 107 0.46 0.16 4.91
C THR A 107 1.29 1.11 4.07
N PHE A 108 1.27 2.40 4.35
CA PHE A 108 2.07 3.37 3.59
C PHE A 108 2.67 4.47 4.47
N GLY A 109 3.79 5.04 4.01
CA GLY A 109 4.52 6.10 4.69
C GLY A 109 5.85 5.65 5.30
N PRO A 110 6.53 6.52 6.06
CA PRO A 110 7.85 6.23 6.60
C PRO A 110 7.82 5.18 7.71
N PRO A 111 8.88 4.36 7.89
CA PRO A 111 9.08 3.54 9.07
C PRO A 111 8.96 4.39 10.34
N GLY A 112 8.03 4.01 11.22
CA GLY A 112 7.76 4.70 12.48
C GLY A 112 6.63 5.75 12.44
N SER A 113 6.12 6.11 11.26
CA SER A 113 4.94 6.98 11.10
C SER A 113 4.04 6.52 9.95
N SER A 114 3.94 5.21 9.73
CA SER A 114 3.12 4.65 8.69
C SER A 114 1.63 4.61 9.07
N VAL A 115 0.78 4.71 8.06
CA VAL A 115 -0.67 4.53 8.16
C VAL A 115 -1.00 3.13 7.66
N CYS A 116 -1.80 2.37 8.42
CA CYS A 116 -2.28 1.05 8.01
C CYS A 116 -3.81 1.09 7.84
N LEU A 117 -4.26 0.77 6.64
CA LEU A 117 -5.67 0.69 6.25
C LEU A 117 -6.02 -0.76 5.98
N SER A 118 -7.04 -1.29 6.64
CA SER A 118 -7.46 -2.68 6.47
C SER A 118 -8.95 -2.76 6.20
N ALA A 119 -9.33 -3.52 5.16
CA ALA A 119 -10.70 -3.78 4.80
C ALA A 119 -10.92 -5.29 4.59
N TRP A 120 -12.05 -5.80 5.08
CA TRP A 120 -12.47 -7.18 4.91
C TRP A 120 -13.62 -7.26 3.89
N SER A 121 -13.44 -8.12 2.89
CA SER A 121 -14.43 -8.59 1.91
C SER A 121 -14.91 -9.99 2.34
N PRO A 122 -16.17 -10.42 2.16
CA PRO A 122 -17.13 -10.03 1.13
C PRO A 122 -18.21 -9.09 1.68
N ASP A 123 -17.85 -8.05 2.42
CA ASP A 123 -18.85 -7.15 2.97
C ASP A 123 -19.32 -6.20 1.86
N MET A 124 -20.47 -6.54 1.24
CA MET A 124 -21.13 -5.85 0.10
C MET A 124 -21.60 -4.40 0.39
N LYS A 125 -21.03 -3.75 1.39
CA LYS A 125 -21.34 -2.39 1.84
C LYS A 125 -20.26 -1.38 1.43
N THR A 126 -19.59 -1.63 0.31
CA THR A 126 -18.52 -0.78 -0.23
C THR A 126 -18.93 0.70 -0.31
N GLU A 127 -20.12 0.98 -0.82
CA GLU A 127 -20.65 2.35 -0.91
C GLU A 127 -20.97 2.95 0.47
N GLN A 128 -21.56 2.16 1.37
CA GLN A 128 -21.92 2.62 2.72
C GLN A 128 -20.67 2.90 3.58
N ARG A 129 -19.58 2.18 3.33
CA ARG A 129 -18.28 2.32 4.01
C ARG A 129 -17.32 3.25 3.27
N LYS A 130 -17.75 3.83 2.15
CA LYS A 130 -16.95 4.67 1.24
C LYS A 130 -15.59 4.06 0.89
N LEU A 131 -15.56 2.74 0.67
CA LEU A 131 -14.35 1.97 0.36
C LEU A 131 -14.05 1.90 -1.14
N THR A 132 -14.84 2.57 -1.99
CA THR A 132 -14.70 2.49 -3.45
C THR A 132 -13.29 2.88 -3.91
N GLU A 133 -12.81 4.07 -3.52
CA GLU A 133 -11.48 4.55 -3.87
C GLU A 133 -10.38 3.62 -3.33
N TYR A 134 -10.54 3.09 -2.12
CA TYR A 134 -9.62 2.10 -1.54
C TYR A 134 -9.52 0.84 -2.41
N TYR A 135 -10.66 0.26 -2.81
CA TYR A 135 -10.67 -0.94 -3.65
C TYR A 135 -10.20 -0.67 -5.08
N GLU A 136 -10.40 0.53 -5.62
CA GLU A 136 -9.83 0.94 -6.90
C GLU A 136 -8.30 1.00 -6.84
N ILE A 137 -7.73 1.52 -5.75
CA ILE A 137 -6.28 1.50 -5.51
C ILE A 137 -5.77 0.06 -5.41
N VAL A 138 -6.44 -0.79 -4.62
CA VAL A 138 -6.10 -2.22 -4.51
C VAL A 138 -6.10 -2.88 -5.88
N LYS A 139 -7.17 -2.70 -6.65
CA LYS A 139 -7.32 -3.28 -7.99
C LYS A 139 -6.20 -2.84 -8.92
N ARG A 140 -5.87 -1.54 -8.94
CA ARG A 140 -4.76 -1.00 -9.73
C ARG A 140 -3.41 -1.60 -9.35
N ILE A 141 -3.14 -1.83 -8.07
CA ILE A 141 -1.91 -2.52 -7.63
C ILE A 141 -1.87 -3.94 -8.20
N PHE A 142 -2.95 -4.71 -8.05
CA PHE A 142 -3.03 -6.08 -8.56
C PHE A 142 -2.97 -6.17 -10.09
N GLU A 143 -3.54 -5.21 -10.80
CA GLU A 143 -3.40 -5.07 -12.26
C GLU A 143 -1.95 -4.77 -12.65
N TYR A 144 -1.30 -3.85 -11.94
CA TYR A 144 0.10 -3.48 -12.19
C TYR A 144 1.07 -4.64 -11.99
N VAL A 145 0.84 -5.49 -10.99
CA VAL A 145 1.66 -6.69 -10.75
C VAL A 145 1.17 -7.94 -11.49
N GLU A 146 0.15 -7.83 -12.35
CA GLU A 146 -0.42 -8.94 -13.13
C GLU A 146 -0.94 -10.10 -12.25
N MET A 147 -1.60 -9.78 -11.13
CA MET A 147 -2.13 -10.75 -10.14
C MET A 147 -3.64 -10.61 -9.90
N THR A 148 -4.42 -10.19 -10.89
CA THR A 148 -5.86 -9.94 -10.76
C THR A 148 -6.69 -11.16 -10.33
N ASP A 149 -6.24 -12.37 -10.63
CA ASP A 149 -6.88 -13.65 -10.23
C ASP A 149 -6.95 -13.90 -8.70
N TRP A 150 -6.31 -13.04 -7.92
CA TRP A 150 -6.25 -13.13 -6.46
C TRP A 150 -7.29 -12.29 -5.75
N ILE A 151 -7.94 -11.36 -6.46
CA ILE A 151 -8.98 -10.47 -5.93
C ILE A 151 -10.34 -10.67 -6.61
N SER A 152 -10.47 -11.70 -7.48
CA SER A 152 -11.68 -12.07 -8.22
C SER A 152 -12.67 -12.94 -7.42
#